data_AF-A0A9P5SCE8-F1
#
_entry.id   AF-A0A9P5SCE8-F1
#
_cell.length_a   1.000
_cell.length_b   1.000
_cell.length_c   1.000
_cell.angle_alpha   90.00
_cell.angle_beta   90.00
_cell.angle_gamma   90.00
#
_symmetry.space_group_name_H-M   'P 1'
#
loop_
_entity.id
_entity.type
_entity.pdbx_description
1 polymer ?
#
loop_
_entity_poly.entity_id
_entity_poly.type
_entity_poly.pdbx_seq_one_letter_code
_entity_poly.pdbx_strand_id
1 'polypeptide(L)'
;MRVGPKESTLVTAQSPPAHVQQSTDLCTAQVCISATVFSKDPTTIEFGIYSKISIGWLGLGMGGDPNSMAHNDLAVCWPSSSASVAVISQRNAATNGRPSAVAEAVVPFKVQPLKSGFPASTGAKVFTCTYYRPLNLTSSPIAATAASIPVIFAIGLDTVSGSEDPQTANFEMHVYTGMGTLPIVKKEGSSLDGVNTTPGGGSPNGGTDTSREELLARQKRISDMTKAHGVMMALVFLLILPIGASIPRFFGDKEHIFRWHRPVQVTGFCTALIAFILIVVATAQSPMNKDHFTTSNHALLGLVIVIAMVLQVAVGIYIFHTFNPTTHDPNHPTIPTWVHRGWGYIVLVAGFAQVHLGMKLYGAWPTGKEAIWYIYGVWVGLICCVFVFGSVFKRWRAKRVRRRGNTRGYVESDKRREDEMELQRNQRSMG
;
A
#
# COMPACT_ATOMS: atom_id res chain seq x y z
N MET A 1 27.63 -12.04 70.03
CA MET A 1 27.18 -11.02 71.01
C MET A 1 28.30 -9.99 71.12
N ARG A 2 28.21 -8.69 70.85
CA ARG A 2 27.14 -7.74 70.49
C ARG A 2 27.70 -6.92 69.31
N VAL A 3 26.92 -6.79 68.25
CA VAL A 3 27.20 -5.89 67.12
C VAL A 3 26.60 -4.53 67.47
N GLY A 4 27.41 -3.48 67.52
CA GLY A 4 26.98 -2.09 67.69
C GLY A 4 26.64 -1.45 66.34
N PRO A 5 25.79 -0.40 66.30
CA PRO A 5 25.19 0.09 65.06
C PRO A 5 26.16 1.00 64.28
N LYS A 6 26.17 0.83 62.96
CA LYS A 6 26.84 1.72 62.01
C LYS A 6 26.07 3.03 61.90
N GLU A 7 26.78 4.16 62.06
CA GLU A 7 26.28 5.49 61.74
C GLU A 7 25.90 5.59 60.25
N SER A 8 24.68 6.03 60.00
CA SER A 8 24.14 6.32 58.68
C SER A 8 24.59 7.72 58.25
N THR A 9 25.55 7.80 57.33
CA THR A 9 25.90 9.05 56.65
C THR A 9 24.73 9.50 55.78
N LEU A 10 24.17 10.66 56.12
CA LEU A 10 23.09 11.33 55.41
C LEU A 10 23.61 11.78 54.03
N VAL A 11 23.26 11.05 52.97
CA VAL A 11 23.49 11.50 51.59
C VAL A 11 22.35 12.45 51.23
N THR A 12 22.66 13.74 51.20
CA THR A 12 21.79 14.79 50.69
C THR A 12 21.41 14.45 49.24
N ALA A 13 20.12 14.23 49.00
CA ALA A 13 19.59 13.95 47.68
C ALA A 13 19.91 15.11 46.72
N GLN A 14 20.76 14.84 45.72
CA GLN A 14 20.94 15.70 44.57
C GLN A 14 19.59 15.80 43.83
N SER A 15 19.21 17.04 43.52
CA SER A 15 18.05 17.37 42.70
C SER A 15 18.09 16.61 41.37
N PRO A 16 16.96 16.10 40.87
CA PRO A 16 16.94 15.41 39.58
C PRO A 16 17.33 16.37 38.45
N PRO A 17 18.10 15.88 37.45
CA PRO A 17 18.56 16.70 36.34
C PRO A 17 17.39 17.19 35.47
N ALA A 18 17.60 18.36 34.89
CA ALA A 18 16.67 19.10 34.04
C ALA A 18 15.89 18.19 33.06
N HIS A 19 14.57 18.41 33.02
CA HIS A 19 13.68 17.85 32.01
C HIS A 19 14.29 17.97 30.62
N VAL A 20 14.54 16.83 29.99
CA VAL A 20 14.75 16.73 28.55
C VAL A 20 13.49 17.27 27.90
N GLN A 21 13.56 18.50 27.39
CA GLN A 21 12.50 19.12 26.61
C GLN A 21 12.29 18.27 25.36
N GLN A 22 11.30 17.39 25.38
CA GLN A 22 10.84 16.71 24.17
C GLN A 22 10.54 17.78 23.13
N SER A 23 11.12 17.64 21.93
CA SER A 23 10.74 18.44 20.77
C SER A 23 9.21 18.51 20.70
N THR A 24 8.65 19.70 20.91
CA THR A 24 7.19 19.92 20.92
C THR A 24 6.57 19.80 19.52
N ASP A 25 7.42 19.75 18.51
CA ASP A 25 7.05 19.84 17.11
C ASP A 25 7.33 18.50 16.40
N LEU A 26 6.46 18.16 15.45
CA LEU A 26 6.69 17.05 14.52
C LEU A 26 7.51 17.57 13.34
N CYS A 27 8.81 17.24 13.34
CA CYS A 27 9.74 17.71 12.33
C CYS A 27 10.28 16.59 11.43
N THR A 28 10.44 16.94 10.16
CA THR A 28 11.19 16.18 9.14
C THR A 28 12.29 17.07 8.56
N ALA A 29 13.02 16.57 7.56
CA ALA A 29 13.98 17.37 6.80
C ALA A 29 13.29 18.48 5.98
N GLN A 30 12.01 18.32 5.62
CA GLN A 30 11.28 19.21 4.71
C GLN A 30 10.26 20.12 5.40
N VAL A 31 9.72 19.72 6.56
CA VAL A 31 8.65 20.46 7.25
C VAL A 31 8.71 20.26 8.76
N CYS A 32 8.30 21.27 9.53
CA CYS A 32 7.97 21.16 10.95
C CYS A 32 6.51 21.55 11.17
N ILE A 33 5.83 20.82 12.05
CA ILE A 33 4.43 21.02 12.39
C ILE A 33 4.31 21.17 13.89
N SER A 34 3.57 22.17 14.35
CA SER A 34 3.27 22.41 15.76
C SER A 34 1.76 22.56 15.99
N ALA A 35 1.32 22.21 17.19
CA ALA A 35 -0.07 22.33 17.63
C ALA A 35 -0.10 22.94 19.03
N THR A 36 -0.78 24.08 19.19
CA THR A 36 -0.84 24.81 20.46
C THR A 36 -2.28 25.18 20.82
N VAL A 37 -2.67 24.95 22.08
CA VAL A 37 -3.91 25.48 22.68
C VAL A 37 -3.52 26.54 23.71
N PHE A 38 -4.15 27.72 23.64
CA PHE A 38 -3.84 28.86 24.50
C PHE A 38 -4.86 28.99 25.63
N SER A 39 -4.43 29.38 26.83
CA SER A 39 -5.33 29.46 27.99
C SER A 39 -6.42 30.53 27.84
N LYS A 40 -6.17 31.63 27.10
CA LYS A 40 -7.18 32.66 26.80
C LYS A 40 -8.19 32.22 25.74
N ASP A 41 -7.91 31.17 24.97
CA ASP A 41 -8.86 30.54 24.04
C ASP A 41 -8.72 29.02 24.07
N PRO A 42 -9.30 28.36 25.09
CA PRO A 42 -9.16 26.91 25.27
C PRO A 42 -10.02 26.10 24.30
N THR A 43 -10.80 26.77 23.44
CA THR A 43 -11.74 26.12 22.51
C THR A 43 -11.17 25.97 21.10
N THR A 44 -10.06 26.66 20.82
CA THR A 44 -9.39 26.59 19.53
C THR A 44 -7.97 26.04 19.67
N ILE A 45 -7.49 25.45 18.59
CA ILE A 45 -6.12 24.98 18.44
C ILE A 45 -5.46 25.75 17.31
N GLU A 46 -4.26 26.24 17.56
CA GLU A 46 -3.37 26.85 16.58
C GLU A 46 -2.46 25.79 15.99
N PHE A 47 -2.48 25.66 14.67
CA PHE A 47 -1.51 24.86 13.92
C PHE A 47 -0.49 25.76 13.26
N GLY A 48 0.79 25.42 13.39
CA GLY A 48 1.88 26.03 12.64
C GLY A 48 2.53 25.00 11.74
N ILE A 49 2.59 25.29 10.43
CA ILE A 49 3.27 24.45 9.45
C ILE A 49 4.38 25.29 8.82
N TYR A 50 5.63 24.85 9.02
CA TYR A 50 6.82 25.55 8.58
C TYR A 50 7.57 24.68 7.56
N SER A 51 7.72 25.14 6.31
CA SER A 51 8.55 24.45 5.33
C SER A 51 10.04 24.69 5.60
N LYS A 52 10.90 23.73 5.24
CA LYS A 52 12.36 23.89 5.21
C LYS A 52 12.91 23.93 3.78
N ILE A 53 12.00 23.84 2.81
CA ILE A 53 12.27 23.84 1.37
C ILE A 53 11.31 24.80 0.68
N SER A 54 11.61 25.12 -0.58
CA SER A 54 10.68 25.84 -1.45
C SER A 54 9.47 24.96 -1.77
N ILE A 55 8.28 25.49 -1.53
CA ILE A 55 7.00 24.80 -1.72
C ILE A 55 6.10 25.60 -2.66
N GLY A 56 5.13 24.91 -3.25
CA GLY A 56 3.96 25.53 -3.86
C GLY A 56 2.75 25.50 -2.91
N TRP A 57 2.59 24.42 -2.14
CA TRP A 57 1.54 24.29 -1.13
C TRP A 57 1.91 23.29 -0.03
N LEU A 58 1.29 23.45 1.14
CA LEU A 58 1.39 22.58 2.33
C LEU A 58 0.01 22.02 2.67
N GLY A 59 -0.07 20.74 2.99
CA GLY A 59 -1.29 20.07 3.43
C GLY A 59 -1.13 19.48 4.83
N LEU A 60 -2.19 19.52 5.63
CA LEU A 60 -2.28 18.85 6.93
C LEU A 60 -3.68 18.23 7.08
N GLY A 61 -3.73 16.92 7.27
CA GLY A 61 -4.94 16.18 7.62
C GLY A 61 -4.91 15.78 9.09
N MET A 62 -6.03 15.92 9.77
CA MET A 62 -6.10 15.73 11.21
C MET A 62 -7.44 15.16 11.68
N GLY A 63 -7.41 14.52 12.86
CA GLY A 63 -8.57 14.13 13.66
C GLY A 63 -9.45 13.02 13.07
N GLY A 64 -8.95 12.29 12.08
CA GLY A 64 -9.60 11.14 11.45
C GLY A 64 -8.71 9.89 11.47
N ASP A 65 -8.67 9.16 10.36
CA ASP A 65 -7.88 7.93 10.21
C ASP A 65 -6.38 8.26 10.06
N PRO A 66 -5.48 7.75 10.93
CA PRO A 66 -4.04 7.98 10.81
C PRO A 66 -3.42 7.45 9.51
N ASN A 67 -4.09 6.54 8.79
CA ASN A 67 -3.54 5.83 7.63
C ASN A 67 -4.17 6.26 6.29
N SER A 68 -5.04 7.28 6.29
CA SER A 68 -5.84 7.63 5.11
C SER A 68 -6.15 9.12 5.08
N MET A 69 -6.23 9.74 3.91
CA MET A 69 -6.81 11.08 3.78
C MET A 69 -8.32 11.08 4.03
N ALA A 70 -8.98 9.93 3.85
CA ALA A 70 -10.40 9.81 4.08
C ALA A 70 -10.74 10.04 5.56
N HIS A 71 -11.85 10.72 5.82
CA HIS A 71 -12.35 11.01 7.17
C HIS A 71 -11.45 11.92 8.02
N ASN A 72 -10.36 12.46 7.46
CA ASN A 72 -9.61 13.54 8.08
C ASN A 72 -10.16 14.90 7.67
N ASP A 73 -10.03 15.86 8.58
CA ASP A 73 -10.24 17.26 8.28
C ASP A 73 -8.95 17.83 7.66
N LEU A 74 -9.02 18.28 6.40
CA LEU A 74 -7.82 18.62 5.63
C LEU A 74 -7.69 20.13 5.51
N ALA A 75 -6.55 20.67 5.92
CA ALA A 75 -6.12 22.03 5.64
C ALA A 75 -5.10 22.03 4.52
N VAL A 76 -5.29 22.84 3.49
CA VAL A 76 -4.30 23.10 2.45
C VAL A 76 -3.96 24.58 2.47
N CYS A 77 -2.69 24.91 2.67
CA CYS A 77 -2.18 26.27 2.67
C CYS A 77 -1.23 26.51 1.49
N TRP A 78 -1.25 27.71 0.92
CA TRP A 78 -0.27 28.14 -0.07
C TRP A 78 0.00 29.64 0.01
N PRO A 79 1.11 30.14 -0.56
CA PRO A 79 1.36 31.56 -0.65
C PRO A 79 0.37 32.24 -1.61
N SER A 80 -0.19 33.38 -1.23
CA SER A 80 -0.90 34.29 -2.14
C SER A 80 0.05 34.80 -3.24
N SER A 81 -0.52 35.26 -4.36
CA SER A 81 0.20 35.93 -5.44
C SER A 81 0.99 37.16 -4.98
N SER A 82 0.59 37.80 -3.87
CA SER A 82 1.35 38.91 -3.27
C SER A 82 2.58 38.45 -2.46
N ALA A 83 2.74 37.14 -2.24
CA ALA A 83 3.76 36.48 -1.42
C ALA A 83 3.80 36.91 0.07
N SER A 84 3.03 37.91 0.49
CA SER A 84 3.04 38.41 1.88
C SER A 84 2.02 37.73 2.79
N VAL A 85 1.12 36.91 2.23
CA VAL A 85 -0.02 36.31 2.96
C VAL A 85 -0.18 34.85 2.57
N ALA A 86 -0.59 34.01 3.53
CA ALA A 86 -1.01 32.64 3.25
C ALA A 86 -2.50 32.56 2.95
N VAL A 87 -2.87 31.76 1.95
CA VAL A 87 -4.24 31.35 1.68
C VAL A 87 -4.44 29.95 2.26
N ILE A 88 -5.60 29.69 2.86
CA ILE A 88 -5.98 28.36 3.37
C ILE A 88 -7.30 27.91 2.76
N SER A 89 -7.37 26.62 2.43
CA SER A 89 -8.58 25.92 2.00
C SER A 89 -8.81 24.72 2.91
N GLN A 90 -9.97 24.67 3.56
CA GLN A 90 -10.43 23.45 4.19
C GLN A 90 -10.99 22.52 3.12
N ARG A 91 -10.61 21.25 3.18
CA ARG A 91 -11.04 20.23 2.23
C ARG A 91 -11.45 18.95 2.94
N ASN A 92 -12.25 18.17 2.24
CA ASN A 92 -12.66 16.82 2.66
C ASN A 92 -12.27 15.83 1.56
N ALA A 93 -11.85 14.64 1.96
CA ALA A 93 -11.64 13.53 1.06
C ALA A 93 -12.51 12.34 1.48
N ALA A 94 -13.20 11.75 0.51
CA ALA A 94 -13.85 10.45 0.70
C ALA A 94 -12.84 9.29 0.61
N THR A 95 -11.64 9.55 0.09
CA THR A 95 -10.61 8.56 -0.26
C THR A 95 -9.21 9.15 -0.17
N ASN A 96 -8.18 8.36 -0.49
CA ASN A 96 -6.82 8.85 -0.74
C ASN A 96 -6.67 9.61 -2.08
N GLY A 97 -7.78 9.95 -2.72
CA GLY A 97 -7.81 10.72 -3.96
C GLY A 97 -7.81 12.23 -3.75
N ARG A 98 -8.14 12.96 -4.82
CA ARG A 98 -8.17 14.42 -4.79
C ARG A 98 -9.25 14.93 -3.81
N PRO A 99 -8.89 15.77 -2.84
CA PRO A 99 -9.84 16.31 -1.87
C PRO A 99 -10.66 17.46 -2.48
N SER A 100 -11.94 17.54 -2.07
CA SER A 100 -12.89 18.57 -2.50
C SER A 100 -12.97 19.69 -1.47
N ALA A 101 -13.13 20.94 -1.93
CA ALA A 101 -13.27 22.08 -1.02
C ALA A 101 -14.54 21.95 -0.15
N VAL A 102 -14.42 22.32 1.12
CA VAL A 102 -15.56 22.47 2.03
C VAL A 102 -16.17 23.84 1.77
N ALA A 103 -17.49 23.87 1.57
CA ALA A 103 -18.23 25.09 1.29
C ALA A 103 -17.95 26.17 2.34
N GLU A 104 -17.67 27.39 1.87
CA GLU A 104 -17.16 28.51 2.66
C GLU A 104 -18.00 28.84 3.90
N ALA A 105 -19.33 28.70 3.80
CA ALA A 105 -20.28 28.91 4.90
C ALA A 105 -20.04 28.02 6.13
N VAL A 106 -19.24 26.96 6.00
CA VAL A 106 -18.95 25.97 7.05
C VAL A 106 -17.46 25.96 7.42
N VAL A 107 -16.63 26.81 6.80
CA VAL A 107 -15.18 26.79 7.01
C VAL A 107 -14.82 27.41 8.37
N PRO A 108 -14.30 26.63 9.32
CA PRO A 108 -13.96 27.13 10.64
C PRO A 108 -12.48 27.55 10.74
N PHE A 109 -11.70 27.38 9.66
CA PHE A 109 -10.27 27.65 9.66
C PHE A 109 -9.99 29.13 9.41
N LYS A 110 -9.12 29.72 10.23
CA LYS A 110 -8.74 31.13 10.12
C LYS A 110 -7.24 31.29 10.10
N VAL A 111 -6.69 31.78 8.99
CA VAL A 111 -5.25 32.08 8.85
C VAL A 111 -4.86 33.19 9.83
N GLN A 112 -3.65 33.09 10.38
CA GLN A 112 -3.00 34.17 11.11
C GLN A 112 -2.08 34.94 10.17
N PRO A 113 -2.49 36.11 9.66
CA PRO A 113 -1.73 36.84 8.66
C PRO A 113 -0.37 37.33 9.20
N LEU A 114 -0.26 37.63 10.49
CA LEU A 114 0.99 38.09 11.11
C LEU A 114 2.03 36.99 11.32
N LYS A 115 1.63 35.71 11.26
CA LYS A 115 2.50 34.55 11.44
C LYS A 115 2.65 33.69 10.18
N SER A 116 1.97 34.06 9.10
CA SER A 116 1.93 33.28 7.86
C SER A 116 2.49 34.08 6.68
N GLY A 117 3.17 33.40 5.77
CA GLY A 117 3.83 34.02 4.62
C GLY A 117 5.30 33.61 4.52
N PHE A 118 6.04 34.31 3.66
CA PHE A 118 7.50 34.21 3.59
C PHE A 118 8.14 35.13 4.64
N PRO A 119 9.22 34.71 5.32
CA PRO A 119 9.95 35.57 6.22
C PRO A 119 10.56 36.75 5.44
N ALA A 120 10.41 37.96 5.98
CA ALA A 120 10.70 39.21 5.28
C ALA A 120 12.19 39.45 4.96
N SER A 121 13.14 38.62 5.44
CA SER A 121 14.53 39.05 5.60
C SER A 121 15.65 38.11 5.12
N THR A 122 15.39 36.95 4.51
CA THR A 122 16.49 35.97 4.30
C THR A 122 16.72 35.49 2.86
N GLY A 123 15.93 35.89 1.87
CA GLY A 123 16.03 35.32 0.51
C GLY A 123 15.72 33.81 0.46
N ALA A 124 15.42 33.19 1.62
CA ALA A 124 15.03 31.82 1.76
C ALA A 124 13.56 31.67 1.33
N LYS A 125 13.30 30.78 0.38
CA LYS A 125 11.95 30.44 -0.10
C LYS A 125 11.21 29.52 0.87
N VAL A 126 11.28 29.83 2.17
CA VAL A 126 10.66 29.07 3.25
C VAL A 126 9.29 29.68 3.57
N PHE A 127 8.25 28.87 3.62
CA PHE A 127 6.88 29.31 3.82
C PHE A 127 6.32 28.81 5.14
N THR A 128 5.68 29.71 5.88
CA THR A 128 4.95 29.39 7.10
C THR A 128 3.44 29.57 6.86
N CYS A 129 2.65 28.58 7.26
CA CYS A 129 1.20 28.72 7.39
C CYS A 129 0.80 28.48 8.86
N THR A 130 0.23 29.50 9.49
CA THR A 130 -0.34 29.40 10.83
C THR A 130 -1.83 29.68 10.75
N TYR A 131 -2.64 28.82 11.35
CA TYR A 131 -4.10 28.98 11.35
C TYR A 131 -4.74 28.40 12.60
N TYR A 132 -5.95 28.87 12.89
CA TYR A 132 -6.79 28.36 13.97
C TYR A 132 -7.83 27.38 13.47
N ARG A 133 -8.19 26.44 14.33
CA ARG A 133 -9.28 25.50 14.15
C ARG A 133 -10.02 25.29 15.47
N PRO A 134 -11.35 25.26 15.51
CA PRO A 134 -12.10 24.82 16.69
C PRO A 134 -11.83 23.35 17.03
N LEU A 135 -11.74 23.04 18.32
CA LEU A 135 -11.51 21.66 18.79
C LEU A 135 -12.73 20.76 18.51
N ASN A 136 -13.94 21.28 18.68
CA ASN A 136 -15.20 20.53 18.68
C ASN A 136 -15.93 20.50 17.33
N LEU A 137 -15.21 20.24 16.24
CA LEU A 137 -15.84 20.10 14.92
C LEU A 137 -16.60 18.78 14.79
N THR A 138 -17.80 18.84 14.21
CA THR A 138 -18.68 17.68 14.01
C THR A 138 -18.10 16.64 13.07
N SER A 139 -17.30 17.08 12.08
CA SER A 139 -16.64 16.20 11.11
C SER A 139 -15.45 15.43 11.71
N SER A 140 -14.77 16.00 12.69
CA SER A 140 -13.50 15.50 13.22
C SER A 140 -13.17 16.15 14.58
N PRO A 141 -13.78 15.68 15.67
CA PRO A 141 -13.60 16.29 16.98
C PRO A 141 -12.21 15.97 17.55
N ILE A 142 -11.54 16.97 18.11
CA ILE A 142 -10.34 16.82 18.93
C ILE A 142 -10.75 17.04 20.38
N ALA A 143 -10.54 16.04 21.24
CA ALA A 143 -10.85 16.18 22.66
C ALA A 143 -9.98 17.28 23.29
N ALA A 144 -10.57 18.16 24.10
CA ALA A 144 -9.82 19.22 24.79
C ALA A 144 -8.76 18.68 25.78
N THR A 145 -8.90 17.42 26.18
CA THR A 145 -7.95 16.69 27.02
C THR A 145 -6.86 15.95 26.23
N ALA A 146 -6.91 15.94 24.90
CA ALA A 146 -5.93 15.25 24.08
C ALA A 146 -4.53 15.83 24.28
N ALA A 147 -3.56 14.96 24.58
CA ALA A 147 -2.15 15.31 24.69
C ALA A 147 -1.42 15.27 23.33
N SER A 148 -1.98 14.54 22.36
CA SER A 148 -1.46 14.46 21.00
C SER A 148 -2.57 14.01 20.04
N ILE A 149 -2.37 14.22 18.74
CA ILE A 149 -3.29 13.79 17.68
C ILE A 149 -2.54 13.11 16.54
N PRO A 150 -3.14 12.11 15.87
CA PRO A 150 -2.62 11.63 14.61
C PRO A 150 -2.77 12.71 13.54
N VAL A 151 -1.72 12.90 12.75
CA VAL A 151 -1.72 13.81 11.61
C VAL A 151 -1.11 13.14 10.40
N ILE A 152 -1.61 13.51 9.24
CA ILE A 152 -0.96 13.30 7.95
C ILE A 152 -0.59 14.67 7.38
N PHE A 153 0.52 14.80 6.70
CA PHE A 153 0.93 16.05 6.07
C PHE A 153 1.33 15.82 4.63
N ALA A 154 1.30 16.85 3.81
CA ALA A 154 1.65 16.80 2.42
C ALA A 154 2.37 18.08 1.98
N ILE A 155 3.26 17.96 1.00
CA ILE A 155 3.99 19.09 0.41
C ILE A 155 3.90 18.96 -1.10
N GLY A 156 3.35 19.98 -1.75
CA GLY A 156 3.44 20.16 -3.19
C GLY A 156 4.49 21.19 -3.54
N LEU A 157 5.20 20.95 -4.64
CA LEU A 157 6.20 21.88 -5.15
C LEU A 157 5.58 22.84 -6.18
N ASP A 158 4.58 22.42 -6.94
CA ASP A 158 3.98 23.27 -7.96
C ASP A 158 3.06 24.31 -7.34
N THR A 159 3.16 25.53 -7.87
CA THR A 159 2.30 26.64 -7.47
C THR A 159 0.84 26.28 -7.70
N VAL A 160 -0.01 26.67 -6.77
CA VAL A 160 -1.45 26.51 -6.93
C VAL A 160 -1.91 27.30 -8.16
N SER A 161 -2.66 26.63 -9.03
CA SER A 161 -3.23 27.17 -10.25
C SER A 161 -4.70 27.52 -10.04
N GLY A 162 -5.18 28.56 -10.73
CA GLY A 162 -6.54 29.09 -10.52
C GLY A 162 -6.57 30.29 -9.57
N SER A 163 -7.76 30.86 -9.38
CA SER A 163 -7.94 32.10 -8.62
C SER A 163 -7.50 31.94 -7.15
N GLU A 164 -7.17 33.04 -6.46
CA GLU A 164 -6.81 33.01 -5.03
C GLU A 164 -7.93 32.50 -4.11
N ASP A 165 -9.11 32.27 -4.68
CA ASP A 165 -10.25 31.68 -4.00
C ASP A 165 -9.95 30.26 -3.49
N PRO A 166 -9.99 30.04 -2.16
CA PRO A 166 -9.82 28.73 -1.55
C PRO A 166 -10.76 27.63 -2.06
N GLN A 167 -11.91 27.99 -2.61
CA GLN A 167 -12.95 27.07 -3.07
C GLN A 167 -12.66 26.52 -4.47
N THR A 168 -12.07 27.34 -5.34
CA THR A 168 -11.84 26.99 -6.76
C THR A 168 -10.38 26.69 -7.09
N ALA A 169 -9.46 26.93 -6.15
CA ALA A 169 -8.04 26.65 -6.31
C ALA A 169 -7.72 25.19 -6.68
N ASN A 170 -6.84 25.01 -7.66
CA ASN A 170 -6.38 23.72 -8.15
C ASN A 170 -4.89 23.53 -7.85
N PHE A 171 -4.55 22.43 -7.20
CA PHE A 171 -3.17 22.05 -6.94
C PHE A 171 -2.89 20.63 -7.42
N GLU A 172 -1.64 20.43 -7.84
CA GLU A 172 -1.14 19.12 -8.24
C GLU A 172 -0.94 18.20 -7.05
N MET A 173 -0.83 16.89 -7.32
CA MET A 173 -0.55 15.89 -6.30
C MET A 173 0.75 16.23 -5.56
N HIS A 174 0.76 16.03 -4.24
CA HIS A 174 1.93 16.28 -3.43
C HIS A 174 3.12 15.42 -3.86
N VAL A 175 4.33 15.95 -3.66
CA VAL A 175 5.58 15.21 -3.86
C VAL A 175 6.09 14.58 -2.57
N TYR A 176 5.69 15.12 -1.42
CA TYR A 176 5.99 14.55 -0.13
C TYR A 176 4.69 14.41 0.63
N THR A 177 4.56 13.29 1.32
CA THR A 177 3.53 13.09 2.31
C THR A 177 4.17 12.46 3.52
N GLY A 178 3.58 12.69 4.67
CA GLY A 178 3.89 11.90 5.82
C GLY A 178 2.81 11.76 6.84
N MET A 179 3.09 10.97 7.85
CA MET A 179 2.18 10.72 8.96
C MET A 179 2.96 10.68 10.27
N GLY A 180 2.30 11.06 11.35
CA GLY A 180 2.91 11.07 12.67
C GLY A 180 1.91 11.39 13.76
N THR A 181 2.40 11.34 14.99
CA THR A 181 1.67 11.79 16.17
C THR A 181 2.19 13.17 16.53
N LEU A 182 1.32 14.18 16.47
CA LEU A 182 1.63 15.56 16.78
C LEU A 182 1.27 15.85 18.25
N PRO A 183 2.24 16.16 19.11
CA PRO A 183 1.97 16.60 20.49
C PRO A 183 1.19 17.92 20.49
N ILE A 184 0.22 18.05 21.40
CA ILE A 184 -0.50 19.31 21.63
C ILE A 184 0.13 20.02 22.82
N VAL A 185 0.69 21.20 22.57
CA VAL A 185 1.25 22.06 23.62
C VAL A 185 0.14 22.93 24.19
N LYS A 186 0.07 23.06 25.52
CA LYS A 186 -0.81 24.01 26.19
C LYS A 186 0.03 25.18 26.69
N LYS A 187 -0.29 26.40 26.27
CA LYS A 187 0.45 27.62 26.66
C LYS A 187 -0.47 28.59 27.39
N GLU A 188 0.07 29.28 28.38
CA GLU A 188 -0.63 30.41 28.98
C GLU A 188 -0.64 31.63 28.05
N GLY A 189 -1.69 32.45 28.13
CA GLY A 189 -1.81 33.69 27.36
C GLY A 189 -2.66 33.53 26.10
N SER A 190 -2.47 34.44 25.14
CA SER A 190 -3.08 34.40 23.82
C SER A 190 -2.04 34.16 22.73
N SER A 191 -2.51 33.71 21.56
CA SER A 191 -1.66 33.51 20.39
C SER A 191 -0.88 34.75 19.95
N LEU A 192 -1.42 35.96 20.17
CA LEU A 192 -0.78 37.22 19.77
C LEU A 192 0.26 37.73 20.78
N ASP A 193 0.26 37.21 22.02
CA ASP A 193 1.20 37.62 23.07
C ASP A 193 2.66 37.20 22.75
N GLY A 194 2.90 36.48 21.64
CA GLY A 194 4.20 35.96 21.20
C GLY A 194 4.72 36.48 19.85
N VAL A 195 4.17 37.56 19.29
CA VAL A 195 4.61 38.10 17.96
C VAL A 195 6.08 38.57 17.96
N ASN A 196 6.76 38.58 19.10
CA ASN A 196 8.18 38.95 19.22
C ASN A 196 9.19 37.79 19.24
N THR A 197 8.79 36.57 18.87
CA THR A 197 9.77 35.48 18.70
C THR A 197 9.76 34.93 17.29
N THR A 198 10.77 35.34 16.53
CA THR A 198 11.40 34.50 15.52
C THR A 198 11.40 33.05 16.02
N PRO A 199 10.94 32.05 15.24
CA PRO A 199 11.09 30.66 15.63
C PRO A 199 12.53 30.44 16.07
N GLY A 200 12.71 30.00 17.32
CA GLY A 200 14.02 29.81 17.92
C GLY A 200 14.91 29.07 16.93
N GLY A 201 15.99 29.74 16.53
CA GLY A 201 16.99 29.23 15.61
C GLY A 201 17.72 28.05 16.23
N GLY A 202 17.06 26.89 16.27
CA GLY A 202 17.74 25.61 16.25
C GLY A 202 18.37 25.47 14.88
N SER A 203 19.62 25.95 14.75
CA SER A 203 20.46 25.73 13.59
C SER A 203 20.41 24.24 13.21
N PRO A 204 19.83 23.85 12.06
CA PRO A 204 20.03 22.51 11.57
C PRO A 204 21.43 22.48 10.96
N ASN A 205 22.42 22.11 11.78
CA ASN A 205 23.70 21.67 11.27
C ASN A 205 23.44 20.60 10.18
N GLY A 206 23.82 20.91 8.94
CA GLY A 206 24.17 19.90 7.94
C GLY A 206 23.07 19.29 7.08
N GLY A 207 21.98 20.00 6.78
CA GLY A 207 21.11 19.62 5.67
C GLY A 207 21.60 20.26 4.38
N THR A 208 22.19 19.49 3.45
CA THR A 208 22.43 19.95 2.08
C THR A 208 21.11 20.49 1.51
N ASP A 209 21.11 21.74 1.05
CA ASP A 209 20.02 22.34 0.26
C ASP A 209 19.81 21.45 -0.97
N THR A 210 18.97 20.43 -0.82
CA THR A 210 18.62 19.54 -1.91
C THR A 210 17.80 20.39 -2.87
N SER A 211 18.35 20.65 -4.04
CA SER A 211 17.71 21.54 -5.01
C SER A 211 16.29 21.05 -5.31
N ARG A 212 15.36 21.97 -5.54
CA ARG A 212 13.97 21.65 -5.95
C ARG A 212 13.95 20.64 -7.10
N GLU A 213 14.88 20.76 -8.03
CA GLU A 213 15.03 19.86 -9.18
C GLU A 213 15.38 18.43 -8.77
N GLU A 214 16.32 18.26 -7.84
CA GLU A 214 16.68 16.94 -7.31
C GLU A 214 15.52 16.28 -6.55
N LEU A 215 14.77 17.07 -5.78
CA LEU A 215 13.56 16.60 -5.08
C LEU A 215 12.47 16.15 -6.05
N LEU A 216 12.21 16.93 -7.11
CA LEU A 216 11.28 16.58 -8.18
C LEU A 216 11.72 15.32 -8.93
N ALA A 217 13.00 15.21 -9.28
CA ALA A 217 13.56 14.05 -9.96
C ALA A 217 13.45 12.78 -9.10
N ARG A 218 13.72 12.89 -7.78
CA ARG A 218 13.56 11.80 -6.82
C ARG A 218 12.10 11.36 -6.71
N GLN A 219 11.16 12.29 -6.59
CA GLN A 219 9.74 11.96 -6.52
C GLN A 219 9.24 11.30 -7.81
N LYS A 220 9.62 11.85 -8.96
CA LYS A 220 9.28 11.27 -10.26
C LYS A 220 9.76 9.83 -10.34
N ARG A 221 11.00 9.55 -9.91
CA ARG A 221 11.56 8.20 -9.87
C ARG A 221 10.75 7.26 -8.96
N ILE A 222 10.41 7.69 -7.75
CA ILE A 222 9.60 6.88 -6.81
C ILE A 222 8.21 6.60 -7.39
N SER A 223 7.57 7.61 -7.97
CA SER A 223 6.26 7.48 -8.64
C SER A 223 6.33 6.50 -9.81
N ASP A 224 7.34 6.61 -10.67
CA ASP A 224 7.53 5.73 -11.82
C ASP A 224 7.82 4.29 -11.39
N MET A 225 8.63 4.08 -10.35
CA MET A 225 8.88 2.75 -9.78
C MET A 225 7.62 2.13 -9.17
N THR A 226 6.78 2.94 -8.51
CA THR A 226 5.52 2.49 -7.91
C THR A 226 4.51 2.10 -8.99
N LYS A 227 4.41 2.88 -10.08
CA LYS A 227 3.59 2.55 -11.25
C LYS A 227 4.09 1.28 -11.94
N ALA A 228 5.40 1.16 -12.16
CA ALA A 228 6.01 -0.03 -12.75
C ALA A 228 5.72 -1.29 -11.92
N HIS A 229 5.86 -1.21 -10.59
CA HIS A 229 5.49 -2.29 -9.68
C HIS A 229 4.03 -2.73 -9.90
N GLY A 230 3.08 -1.79 -9.85
CA GLY A 230 1.66 -2.08 -10.00
C GLY A 230 1.32 -2.75 -11.34
N VAL A 231 1.86 -2.21 -12.45
CA VAL A 231 1.63 -2.75 -13.80
C VAL A 231 2.24 -4.15 -13.95
N MET A 232 3.49 -4.33 -13.53
CA MET A 232 4.17 -5.62 -13.63
C MET A 232 3.49 -6.69 -12.78
N MET A 233 3.10 -6.37 -11.54
CA MET A 233 2.38 -7.31 -10.68
C MET A 233 1.01 -7.68 -11.24
N ALA A 234 0.27 -6.71 -11.80
CA ALA A 234 -0.99 -6.99 -12.47
C ALA A 234 -0.81 -7.92 -13.67
N LEU A 235 0.19 -7.68 -14.53
CA LEU A 235 0.49 -8.56 -15.66
C LEU A 235 0.86 -9.99 -15.23
N VAL A 236 1.66 -10.12 -14.18
CA VAL A 236 2.06 -11.44 -13.68
C VAL A 236 0.86 -12.23 -13.17
N PHE A 237 0.08 -11.63 -12.26
CA PHE A 237 -1.01 -12.35 -11.59
C PHE A 237 -2.27 -12.48 -12.45
N LEU A 238 -2.56 -11.52 -13.33
CA LEU A 238 -3.77 -11.54 -14.16
C LEU A 238 -3.57 -12.19 -15.53
N LEU A 239 -2.32 -12.42 -15.96
CA LEU A 239 -2.05 -12.97 -17.29
C LEU A 239 -1.04 -14.12 -17.26
N ILE A 240 0.21 -13.85 -16.87
CA ILE A 240 1.32 -14.81 -17.05
C ILE A 240 1.12 -16.08 -16.22
N LEU A 241 0.87 -15.96 -14.91
CA LEU A 241 0.69 -17.12 -14.02
C LEU A 241 -0.60 -17.91 -14.33
N PRO A 242 -1.76 -17.29 -14.58
CA PRO A 242 -2.96 -18.00 -15.03
C PRO A 242 -2.74 -18.78 -16.33
N ILE A 243 -2.07 -18.20 -17.32
CA ILE A 243 -1.73 -18.89 -18.58
C ILE A 243 -0.82 -20.08 -18.28
N GLY A 244 0.25 -19.86 -17.53
CA GLY A 244 1.19 -20.90 -17.12
C GLY A 244 0.48 -22.07 -16.41
N ALA A 245 -0.48 -21.78 -15.53
CA ALA A 245 -1.25 -22.80 -14.80
C ALA A 245 -2.28 -23.53 -15.68
N SER A 246 -2.82 -22.84 -16.69
CA SER A 246 -3.80 -23.40 -17.63
C SER A 246 -3.19 -24.43 -18.57
N ILE A 247 -1.92 -24.24 -18.97
CA ILE A 247 -1.18 -25.11 -19.90
C ILE A 247 -1.20 -26.59 -19.50
N PRO A 248 -0.64 -27.02 -18.36
CA PRO A 248 -0.64 -28.45 -17.98
C PRO A 248 -2.04 -28.93 -17.56
N ARG A 249 -2.94 -28.01 -17.17
CA ARG A 249 -4.30 -28.36 -16.75
C ARG A 249 -5.14 -28.87 -17.92
N PHE A 250 -5.17 -28.11 -19.02
CA PHE A 250 -6.04 -28.38 -20.16
C PHE A 250 -5.35 -29.18 -21.27
N PHE A 251 -4.02 -29.10 -21.37
CA PHE A 251 -3.25 -29.76 -22.42
C PHE A 251 -2.27 -30.83 -21.88
N GLY A 252 -2.49 -31.28 -20.64
CA GLY A 252 -1.67 -32.28 -19.94
C GLY A 252 -1.45 -33.60 -20.68
N ASP A 253 -2.29 -33.90 -21.67
CA ASP A 253 -2.26 -35.16 -22.43
C ASP A 253 -1.18 -35.15 -23.55
N LYS A 254 -0.40 -34.07 -23.68
CA LYS A 254 0.67 -33.91 -24.69
C LYS A 254 2.05 -34.05 -24.06
N GLU A 255 2.91 -34.87 -24.67
CA GLU A 255 4.23 -35.28 -24.17
C GLU A 255 5.21 -34.12 -23.86
N HIS A 256 5.03 -32.95 -24.49
CA HIS A 256 5.93 -31.81 -24.33
C HIS A 256 5.32 -30.60 -23.60
N ILE A 257 4.14 -30.75 -22.99
CA ILE A 257 3.42 -29.61 -22.42
C ILE A 257 4.16 -28.93 -21.27
N PHE A 258 4.95 -29.69 -20.51
CA PHE A 258 5.79 -29.16 -19.42
C PHE A 258 6.94 -28.29 -19.92
N ARG A 259 7.35 -28.39 -21.20
CA ARG A 259 8.33 -27.48 -21.81
C ARG A 259 7.81 -26.04 -21.93
N TRP A 260 6.49 -25.87 -21.95
CA TRP A 260 5.84 -24.55 -22.00
C TRP A 260 5.46 -24.01 -20.63
N HIS A 261 4.99 -24.89 -19.73
CA HIS A 261 4.63 -24.50 -18.36
C HIS A 261 5.81 -23.86 -17.63
N ARG A 262 6.99 -24.48 -17.68
CA ARG A 262 8.18 -24.04 -16.95
C ARG A 262 8.66 -22.63 -17.32
N PRO A 263 8.98 -22.33 -18.59
CA PRO A 263 9.48 -21.00 -18.95
C PRO A 263 8.44 -19.91 -18.65
N VAL A 264 7.14 -20.18 -18.84
CA VAL A 264 6.08 -19.21 -18.53
C VAL A 264 6.00 -18.93 -17.03
N GLN A 265 6.03 -19.97 -16.18
CA GLN A 265 6.00 -19.79 -14.72
C GLN A 265 7.27 -19.13 -14.19
N VAL A 266 8.44 -19.50 -14.70
CA VAL A 266 9.72 -18.87 -14.33
C VAL A 266 9.74 -17.40 -14.75
N THR A 267 9.26 -17.08 -15.95
CA THR A 267 9.14 -15.68 -16.42
C THR A 267 8.22 -14.88 -15.51
N GLY A 268 7.06 -15.43 -15.14
CA GLY A 268 6.14 -14.79 -14.19
C GLY A 268 6.78 -14.56 -12.82
N PHE A 269 7.48 -15.57 -12.29
CA PHE A 269 8.20 -15.47 -11.02
C PHE A 269 9.30 -14.41 -11.05
N CYS A 270 10.18 -14.42 -12.05
CA CYS A 270 11.25 -13.43 -12.18
C CYS A 270 10.69 -12.01 -12.32
N THR A 271 9.62 -11.84 -13.11
CA THR A 271 8.95 -10.55 -13.29
C THR A 271 8.34 -10.05 -11.97
N ALA A 272 7.67 -10.92 -11.20
CA ALA A 272 7.15 -10.58 -9.87
C ALA A 272 8.29 -10.20 -8.91
N LEU A 273 9.41 -10.93 -8.93
CA LEU A 273 10.54 -10.66 -8.07
C LEU A 273 11.17 -9.28 -8.40
N ILE A 274 11.35 -8.95 -9.67
CA ILE A 274 11.82 -7.63 -10.10
C ILE A 274 10.83 -6.55 -9.63
N ALA A 275 9.54 -6.73 -9.87
CA ALA A 275 8.52 -5.78 -9.44
C ALA A 275 8.50 -5.60 -7.91
N PHE A 276 8.72 -6.66 -7.14
CA PHE A 276 8.81 -6.61 -5.68
C PHE A 276 10.06 -5.83 -5.23
N ILE A 277 11.21 -6.08 -5.84
CA ILE A 277 12.44 -5.32 -5.56
C ILE A 277 12.25 -3.84 -5.87
N LEU A 278 11.61 -3.50 -6.99
CA LEU A 278 11.32 -2.11 -7.35
C LEU A 278 10.54 -1.38 -6.26
N ILE A 279 9.48 -2.00 -5.69
CA ILE A 279 8.72 -1.33 -4.64
C ILE A 279 9.49 -1.25 -3.32
N VAL A 280 10.29 -2.26 -2.97
CA VAL A 280 11.15 -2.20 -1.77
C VAL A 280 12.15 -1.04 -1.88
N VAL A 281 12.79 -0.88 -3.03
CA VAL A 281 13.73 0.23 -3.29
C VAL A 281 12.99 1.58 -3.28
N ALA A 282 11.81 1.67 -3.91
CA ALA A 282 11.02 2.90 -3.90
C ALA A 282 10.62 3.32 -2.47
N THR A 283 10.22 2.36 -1.64
CA THR A 283 9.91 2.60 -0.22
C THR A 283 11.14 2.97 0.59
N ALA A 284 12.30 2.34 0.36
CA ALA A 284 13.58 2.70 1.00
C ALA A 284 14.03 4.12 0.65
N GLN A 285 13.71 4.57 -0.57
CA GLN A 285 13.97 5.92 -1.04
C GLN A 285 12.87 6.90 -0.63
N SER A 286 11.80 6.47 0.03
CA SER A 286 10.81 7.40 0.55
C SER A 286 11.39 8.14 1.77
N PRO A 287 11.15 9.46 1.92
CA PRO A 287 11.69 10.24 3.03
C PRO A 287 11.15 9.84 4.40
N MET A 288 10.16 8.94 4.47
CA MET A 288 9.67 8.34 5.70
C MET A 288 10.16 6.90 5.81
N ASN A 289 11.44 6.73 6.14
CA ASN A 289 12.02 5.46 6.59
C ASN A 289 11.27 4.93 7.84
N LYS A 290 10.08 4.36 7.65
CA LYS A 290 9.35 3.60 8.66
C LYS A 290 8.74 2.37 8.00
N ASP A 291 9.22 1.23 8.48
CA ASP A 291 8.84 -0.15 8.22
C ASP A 291 8.28 -0.50 6.84
N HIS A 292 9.09 -1.24 6.08
CA HIS A 292 8.76 -1.72 4.74
C HIS A 292 7.47 -2.55 4.63
N PHE A 293 7.06 -3.24 5.71
CA PHE A 293 6.02 -4.28 5.64
C PHE A 293 4.95 -4.24 6.74
N THR A 294 5.06 -3.39 7.76
CA THR A 294 4.14 -3.41 8.92
C THR A 294 2.99 -2.42 8.78
N THR A 295 3.16 -1.37 7.98
CA THR A 295 2.19 -0.26 7.88
C THR A 295 1.01 -0.55 6.96
N SER A 296 1.11 -1.55 6.07
CA SER A 296 0.07 -1.82 5.07
C SER A 296 -0.24 -3.31 4.94
N ASN A 297 -1.53 -3.65 5.04
CA ASN A 297 -2.03 -5.00 4.77
C ASN A 297 -1.64 -5.49 3.37
N HIS A 298 -1.57 -4.58 2.40
CA HIS A 298 -1.07 -4.89 1.06
C HIS A 298 0.42 -5.26 1.10
N ALA A 299 1.27 -4.50 1.81
CA ALA A 299 2.69 -4.81 1.91
C ALA A 299 2.94 -6.17 2.61
N LEU A 300 2.23 -6.42 3.71
CA LEU A 300 2.32 -7.67 4.47
C LEU A 300 1.87 -8.88 3.65
N LEU A 301 0.67 -8.82 3.04
CA LEU A 301 0.16 -9.91 2.22
C LEU A 301 1.04 -10.13 0.97
N GLY A 302 1.54 -9.05 0.37
CA GLY A 302 2.46 -9.10 -0.76
C GLY A 302 3.76 -9.87 -0.43
N LEU A 303 4.35 -9.60 0.74
CA LEU A 303 5.52 -10.32 1.22
C LEU A 303 5.22 -11.82 1.40
N VAL A 304 4.08 -12.15 2.04
CA VAL A 304 3.65 -13.54 2.23
C VAL A 304 3.47 -14.26 0.88
N ILE A 305 2.87 -13.59 -0.11
CA ILE A 305 2.68 -14.16 -1.46
C ILE A 305 4.03 -14.39 -2.15
N VAL A 306 4.98 -13.46 -2.06
CA VAL A 306 6.32 -13.65 -2.66
C VAL A 306 7.04 -14.83 -2.03
N ILE A 307 7.00 -14.97 -0.70
CA ILE A 307 7.55 -16.15 -0.01
C ILE A 307 6.85 -17.43 -0.49
N ALA A 308 5.52 -17.40 -0.59
CA ALA A 308 4.74 -18.53 -1.09
C ALA A 308 5.07 -18.89 -2.55
N MET A 309 5.38 -17.90 -3.39
CA MET A 309 5.85 -18.11 -4.76
C MET A 309 7.23 -18.76 -4.81
N VAL A 310 8.17 -18.34 -3.96
CA VAL A 310 9.50 -18.98 -3.84
C VAL A 310 9.32 -20.46 -3.48
N LEU A 311 8.47 -20.76 -2.49
CA LEU A 311 8.14 -22.14 -2.12
C LEU A 311 7.49 -22.91 -3.28
N GLN A 312 6.58 -22.30 -4.03
CA GLN A 312 5.92 -22.93 -5.18
C GLN A 312 6.94 -23.28 -6.28
N VAL A 313 7.91 -22.41 -6.56
CA VAL A 313 8.99 -22.67 -7.52
C VAL A 313 9.92 -23.76 -7.00
N ALA A 314 10.33 -23.71 -5.74
CA ALA A 314 11.19 -24.73 -5.13
C ALA A 314 10.56 -26.12 -5.18
N VAL A 315 9.28 -26.24 -4.84
CA VAL A 315 8.52 -27.50 -4.96
C VAL A 315 8.41 -27.93 -6.42
N GLY A 316 8.21 -27.00 -7.36
CA GLY A 316 8.17 -27.32 -8.80
C GLY A 316 9.51 -27.87 -9.32
N ILE A 317 10.63 -27.29 -8.89
CA ILE A 317 11.99 -27.77 -9.20
C ILE A 317 12.23 -29.14 -8.56
N TYR A 318 11.84 -29.34 -7.30
CA TYR A 318 11.96 -30.62 -6.61
C TYR A 318 11.19 -31.73 -7.34
N ILE A 319 9.94 -31.47 -7.71
CA ILE A 319 9.12 -32.43 -8.50
C ILE A 319 9.81 -32.73 -9.83
N PHE A 320 10.41 -31.73 -10.48
CA PHE A 320 11.12 -31.97 -11.73
C PHE A 320 12.32 -32.91 -11.58
N HIS A 321 13.13 -32.74 -10.53
CA HIS A 321 14.32 -33.58 -10.34
C HIS A 321 13.99 -34.98 -9.81
N THR A 322 12.87 -35.15 -9.12
CA THR A 322 12.46 -36.43 -8.53
C THR A 322 11.51 -37.25 -9.41
N PHE A 323 10.80 -36.60 -10.35
CA PHE A 323 9.88 -37.28 -11.25
C PHE A 323 10.64 -37.89 -12.43
N ASN A 324 10.72 -39.22 -12.48
CA ASN A 324 11.24 -39.95 -13.63
C ASN A 324 10.07 -40.27 -14.61
N PRO A 325 9.99 -39.61 -15.78
CA PRO A 325 8.88 -39.82 -16.72
C PRO A 325 8.88 -41.22 -17.35
N THR A 326 10.01 -41.94 -17.29
CA THR A 326 10.23 -43.23 -17.94
C THR A 326 9.68 -44.41 -17.15
N THR A 327 9.63 -44.32 -15.83
CA THR A 327 9.15 -45.43 -14.97
C THR A 327 7.67 -45.31 -14.63
N HIS A 328 7.05 -44.13 -14.80
CA HIS A 328 5.63 -43.87 -14.53
C HIS A 328 5.14 -44.48 -13.19
N ASP A 329 6.06 -44.69 -12.23
CA ASP A 329 5.80 -45.43 -11.00
C ASP A 329 4.92 -44.56 -10.10
N PRO A 330 3.63 -44.91 -9.93
CA PRO A 330 2.69 -44.12 -9.15
C PRO A 330 3.05 -44.04 -7.67
N ASN A 331 3.96 -44.91 -7.19
CA ASN A 331 4.19 -45.13 -5.76
C ASN A 331 5.31 -44.27 -5.15
N HIS A 332 6.03 -43.46 -5.95
CA HIS A 332 7.22 -42.75 -5.45
C HIS A 332 7.34 -41.22 -5.68
N PRO A 333 6.27 -40.40 -5.80
CA PRO A 333 6.41 -38.96 -5.57
C PRO A 333 6.32 -38.65 -4.06
N THR A 334 7.46 -38.35 -3.41
CA THR A 334 7.54 -37.95 -1.98
C THR A 334 6.68 -36.73 -1.66
N ILE A 335 6.51 -35.81 -2.61
CA ILE A 335 5.49 -34.75 -2.55
C ILE A 335 4.44 -35.05 -3.62
N PRO A 336 3.19 -35.32 -3.23
CA PRO A 336 2.14 -35.54 -4.20
C PRO A 336 1.95 -34.30 -5.08
N THR A 337 1.91 -34.46 -6.41
CA THR A 337 1.68 -33.37 -7.38
C THR A 337 0.39 -32.57 -7.10
N TRP A 338 -0.55 -33.15 -6.34
CA TRP A 338 -1.75 -32.44 -5.90
C TRP A 338 -1.44 -31.29 -4.92
N VAL A 339 -0.39 -31.39 -4.11
CA VAL A 339 0.06 -30.34 -3.17
C VAL A 339 0.55 -29.13 -3.95
N HIS A 340 1.48 -29.33 -4.90
CA HIS A 340 1.98 -28.26 -5.77
C HIS A 340 0.86 -27.57 -6.55
N ARG A 341 -0.11 -28.35 -7.04
CA ARG A 341 -1.27 -27.80 -7.74
C ARG A 341 -2.19 -27.00 -6.80
N GLY A 342 -2.50 -27.54 -5.62
CA GLY A 342 -3.35 -26.89 -4.63
C GLY A 342 -2.74 -25.59 -4.12
N TRP A 343 -1.45 -25.63 -3.75
CA TRP A 343 -0.69 -24.46 -3.32
C TRP A 343 -0.65 -23.39 -4.41
N GLY A 344 -0.37 -23.77 -5.66
CA GLY A 344 -0.40 -22.86 -6.80
C GLY A 344 -1.73 -22.12 -6.97
N TYR A 345 -2.87 -22.78 -6.74
CA TYR A 345 -4.18 -22.12 -6.78
C TYR A 345 -4.40 -21.16 -5.61
N ILE A 346 -3.97 -21.52 -4.41
CA ILE A 346 -4.04 -20.62 -3.24
C ILE A 346 -3.24 -19.35 -3.50
N VAL A 347 -1.99 -19.50 -3.99
CA VAL A 347 -1.13 -18.36 -4.34
C VAL A 347 -1.75 -17.50 -5.44
N LEU A 348 -2.36 -18.11 -6.46
CA LEU A 348 -3.00 -17.37 -7.55
C LEU A 348 -4.21 -16.56 -7.07
N VAL A 349 -5.08 -17.16 -6.25
CA VAL A 349 -6.26 -16.48 -5.68
C VAL A 349 -5.84 -15.37 -4.72
N ALA A 350 -4.83 -15.62 -3.88
CA ALA A 350 -4.24 -14.59 -3.02
C ALA A 350 -3.66 -13.44 -3.86
N GLY A 351 -3.04 -13.75 -5.01
CA GLY A 351 -2.58 -12.77 -6.00
C GLY A 351 -3.68 -11.88 -6.54
N PHE A 352 -4.87 -12.42 -6.86
CA PHE A 352 -6.01 -11.60 -7.27
C PHE A 352 -6.44 -10.64 -6.17
N ALA A 353 -6.60 -11.13 -4.94
CA ALA A 353 -6.92 -10.29 -3.80
C ALA A 353 -5.83 -9.21 -3.56
N GLN A 354 -4.58 -9.55 -3.77
CA GLN A 354 -3.45 -8.64 -3.62
C GLN A 354 -3.47 -7.52 -4.66
N VAL A 355 -3.80 -7.82 -5.92
CA VAL A 355 -4.00 -6.80 -6.96
C VAL A 355 -5.17 -5.88 -6.60
N HIS A 356 -6.28 -6.43 -6.08
CA HIS A 356 -7.41 -5.65 -5.57
C HIS A 356 -6.97 -4.67 -4.47
N LEU A 357 -6.25 -5.16 -3.45
CA LEU A 357 -5.74 -4.32 -2.37
C LEU A 357 -4.78 -3.23 -2.88
N GLY A 358 -3.93 -3.57 -3.85
CA GLY A 358 -3.00 -2.61 -4.46
C GLY A 358 -3.71 -1.49 -5.21
N MET A 359 -4.74 -1.81 -5.99
CA MET A 359 -5.56 -0.81 -6.70
C MET A 359 -6.30 0.11 -5.72
N LYS A 360 -6.82 -0.44 -4.61
CA LYS A 360 -7.45 0.36 -3.55
C LYS A 360 -6.44 1.30 -2.89
N LEU A 361 -5.25 0.81 -2.58
CA LEU A 361 -4.17 1.60 -1.98
C LEU A 361 -3.69 2.72 -2.90
N TYR A 362 -3.57 2.44 -4.20
CA TYR A 362 -3.21 3.43 -5.22
C TYR A 362 -4.31 4.48 -5.47
N GLY A 363 -5.48 4.34 -4.84
CA GLY A 363 -6.59 5.28 -4.98
C GLY A 363 -7.33 5.12 -6.30
N ALA A 364 -7.42 3.92 -6.86
CA ALA A 364 -8.24 3.66 -8.05
C ALA A 364 -9.76 3.67 -7.77
N TRP A 365 -10.21 3.74 -6.51
CA TRP A 365 -11.64 3.83 -6.13
C TRP A 365 -11.87 4.53 -4.77
N PRO A 366 -12.97 5.32 -4.63
CA PRO A 366 -13.63 6.09 -5.68
C PRO A 366 -12.84 7.36 -6.04
N THR A 367 -12.33 7.42 -7.27
CA THR A 367 -11.63 8.61 -7.81
C THR A 367 -12.04 8.94 -9.24
N GLY A 368 -13.16 8.39 -9.71
CA GLY A 368 -13.62 8.57 -11.10
C GLY A 368 -12.94 7.64 -12.11
N LYS A 369 -12.11 6.69 -11.65
CA LYS A 369 -11.51 5.62 -12.46
C LYS A 369 -12.25 4.28 -12.29
N GLU A 370 -13.55 4.35 -12.03
CA GLU A 370 -14.38 3.18 -11.69
C GLU A 370 -14.41 2.13 -12.81
N ALA A 371 -14.20 2.56 -14.06
CA ALA A 371 -14.06 1.67 -15.22
C ALA A 371 -12.97 0.58 -15.02
N ILE A 372 -11.86 0.91 -14.35
CA ILE A 372 -10.76 -0.04 -14.12
C ILE A 372 -11.22 -1.21 -13.24
N TRP A 373 -12.10 -0.95 -12.27
CA TRP A 373 -12.64 -1.98 -11.38
C TRP A 373 -13.57 -2.94 -12.10
N TYR A 374 -14.43 -2.43 -12.99
CA TYR A 374 -15.28 -3.28 -13.82
C TYR A 374 -14.43 -4.15 -14.76
N ILE A 375 -13.40 -3.58 -15.39
CA ILE A 375 -12.49 -4.33 -16.27
C ILE A 375 -11.77 -5.43 -15.46
N TYR A 376 -11.22 -5.09 -14.30
CA TYR A 376 -10.59 -6.07 -13.41
C TYR A 376 -11.55 -7.18 -13.00
N GLY A 377 -12.76 -6.83 -12.55
CA GLY A 377 -13.76 -7.79 -12.08
C GLY A 377 -14.21 -8.74 -13.19
N VAL A 378 -14.50 -8.20 -14.38
CA VAL A 378 -14.85 -9.01 -15.57
C VAL A 378 -13.69 -9.92 -15.97
N TRP A 379 -12.45 -9.42 -15.94
CA TRP A 379 -11.27 -10.19 -16.31
C TRP A 379 -10.99 -11.35 -15.33
N VAL A 380 -11.03 -11.09 -14.02
CA VAL A 380 -10.90 -12.13 -13.00
C VAL A 380 -12.04 -13.14 -13.11
N GLY A 381 -13.28 -12.68 -13.35
CA GLY A 381 -14.43 -13.52 -13.63
C GLY A 381 -14.21 -14.44 -14.83
N LEU A 382 -13.65 -13.91 -15.92
CA LEU A 382 -13.31 -14.67 -17.12
C LEU A 382 -12.25 -15.75 -16.85
N ILE A 383 -11.18 -15.43 -16.10
CA ILE A 383 -10.17 -16.41 -15.70
C ILE A 383 -10.82 -17.53 -14.88
N CYS A 384 -11.60 -17.19 -13.86
CA CYS A 384 -12.33 -18.15 -13.04
C CYS A 384 -13.25 -19.04 -13.88
N CYS A 385 -14.00 -18.45 -14.83
CA CYS A 385 -14.84 -19.19 -15.76
C CYS A 385 -14.03 -20.18 -16.60
N VAL A 386 -12.89 -19.78 -17.18
CA VAL A 386 -12.01 -20.68 -17.94
C VAL A 386 -11.55 -21.86 -17.08
N PHE A 387 -11.16 -21.60 -15.82
CA PHE A 387 -10.73 -22.66 -14.90
C PHE A 387 -11.85 -23.63 -14.52
N VAL A 388 -13.06 -23.12 -14.24
CA VAL A 388 -14.23 -23.93 -13.85
C VAL A 388 -14.77 -24.70 -15.05
N PHE A 389 -15.14 -24.02 -16.13
CA PHE A 389 -15.72 -24.64 -17.33
C PHE A 389 -14.72 -25.58 -18.00
N GLY A 390 -13.45 -25.20 -18.11
CA GLY A 390 -12.41 -26.08 -18.63
C GLY A 390 -12.23 -27.34 -17.77
N SER A 391 -12.33 -27.22 -16.44
CA SER A 391 -12.26 -28.38 -15.53
C SER A 391 -13.46 -29.31 -15.65
N VAL A 392 -14.66 -28.75 -15.77
CA VAL A 392 -15.91 -29.50 -15.98
C VAL A 392 -15.86 -30.21 -17.34
N PHE A 393 -15.47 -29.50 -18.39
CA PHE A 393 -15.33 -30.04 -19.75
C PHE A 393 -14.32 -31.19 -19.81
N LYS A 394 -13.15 -31.05 -19.17
CA LYS A 394 -12.15 -32.12 -19.08
C LYS A 394 -12.71 -33.37 -18.38
N ARG A 395 -13.38 -33.19 -17.23
CA ARG A 395 -14.02 -34.30 -16.50
C ARG A 395 -15.10 -34.98 -17.35
N TRP A 396 -15.90 -34.20 -18.06
CA TRP A 396 -16.95 -34.71 -18.95
C TRP A 396 -16.38 -35.49 -20.14
N ARG A 397 -15.32 -34.99 -20.79
CA ARG A 397 -14.61 -35.67 -21.87
C ARG A 397 -14.01 -37.00 -21.39
N ALA A 398 -13.34 -37.01 -20.24
CA ALA A 398 -12.78 -38.22 -19.66
C ALA A 398 -13.86 -39.28 -19.35
N LYS A 399 -15.02 -38.87 -18.82
CA LYS A 399 -16.18 -39.77 -18.60
C LYS A 399 -16.70 -40.35 -19.93
N ARG A 400 -16.80 -39.54 -20.99
CA ARG A 400 -17.25 -40.02 -22.32
C ARG A 400 -16.30 -41.05 -22.93
N VAL A 401 -14.99 -40.83 -22.85
CA VAL A 401 -13.99 -41.79 -23.36
C VAL A 401 -14.06 -43.11 -22.60
N ARG A 402 -14.16 -43.07 -21.26
CA ARG A 402 -14.34 -44.27 -20.43
C ARG A 402 -15.61 -45.05 -20.79
N ARG A 403 -16.73 -44.37 -21.00
CA ARG A 403 -17.99 -45.01 -21.43
C ARG A 403 -17.84 -45.71 -22.78
N ARG A 404 -17.24 -45.04 -23.78
CA ARG A 404 -17.00 -45.64 -25.11
C ARG A 404 -16.05 -46.83 -25.08
N GLY A 405 -14.99 -46.75 -24.27
CA GLY A 405 -14.05 -47.87 -24.07
C GLY A 405 -14.72 -49.08 -23.44
N ASN A 406 -15.56 -48.87 -22.41
CA ASN A 406 -16.30 -49.94 -21.75
C ASN A 406 -17.32 -50.61 -22.69
N THR A 407 -18.01 -49.83 -23.53
CA THR A 407 -18.91 -50.37 -24.56
C THR A 407 -18.16 -51.19 -25.61
N ARG A 408 -16.99 -50.73 -26.06
CA ARG A 408 -16.18 -51.46 -27.05
C ARG A 408 -15.64 -52.78 -26.47
N GLY A 409 -15.17 -52.76 -25.22
CA GLY A 409 -14.73 -53.97 -24.52
C GLY A 409 -15.87 -54.99 -24.32
N TYR A 410 -17.09 -54.52 -24.02
CA TYR A 410 -18.26 -55.39 -23.93
C TYR A 410 -18.57 -56.06 -25.28
N VAL A 411 -18.63 -55.28 -26.37
CA VAL A 411 -18.88 -55.81 -27.73
C VAL A 411 -17.81 -56.81 -28.17
N GLU A 412 -16.54 -56.56 -27.86
CA GLU A 412 -15.44 -57.46 -28.22
C GLU A 412 -15.44 -58.76 -27.39
N SER A 413 -15.85 -58.68 -26.11
CA SER A 413 -16.04 -59.87 -25.26
C SER A 413 -17.23 -60.73 -25.68
N ASP A 414 -18.30 -60.10 -26.18
CA ASP A 414 -19.51 -60.79 -26.62
C ASP A 414 -19.25 -61.56 -27.92
N LYS A 415 -18.59 -60.92 -28.90
CA LYS A 415 -18.13 -61.58 -30.13
C LYS A 415 -17.22 -62.78 -29.85
N ARG A 416 -16.27 -62.63 -28.93
CA ARG A 416 -15.37 -63.73 -28.58
C ARG A 416 -16.11 -64.94 -27.98
N ARG A 417 -17.19 -64.71 -27.20
CA ARG A 417 -18.05 -65.78 -26.69
C ARG A 417 -18.88 -66.43 -27.82
N GLU A 418 -19.37 -65.65 -28.77
CA GLU A 418 -20.09 -66.18 -29.94
C GLU A 418 -19.18 -67.09 -30.77
N ASP A 419 -17.95 -66.64 -31.08
CA ASP A 419 -16.96 -67.41 -31.82
C ASP A 419 -16.60 -68.73 -31.10
N GLU A 420 -16.44 -68.69 -29.77
CA GLU A 420 -16.18 -69.90 -28.95
C GLU A 420 -17.36 -70.88 -28.97
N MET A 421 -18.60 -70.39 -28.92
CA MET A 421 -19.80 -71.24 -29.01
C MET A 421 -19.95 -71.87 -30.40
N GLU A 422 -19.62 -71.14 -31.46
CA GLU A 422 -19.67 -71.65 -32.84
C GLU A 422 -18.62 -72.75 -33.08
N LEU A 423 -17.40 -72.57 -32.56
CA LEU A 423 -16.36 -73.60 -32.56
C LEU A 423 -16.82 -74.88 -31.85
N GLN A 424 -17.41 -74.76 -30.67
CA GLN A 424 -17.92 -75.93 -29.93
C GLN A 424 -19.07 -76.63 -30.66
N ARG A 425 -19.96 -75.87 -31.32
CA ARG A 425 -21.04 -76.44 -32.14
C ARG A 425 -20.48 -77.23 -33.32
N ASN A 426 -19.49 -76.68 -34.03
CA ASN A 426 -18.88 -77.34 -35.18
C ASN A 426 -18.18 -78.64 -34.76
N GLN A 427 -17.48 -78.66 -33.61
CA GLN A 427 -16.86 -79.86 -33.07
C GLN A 427 -17.86 -80.97 -32.73
N ARG A 428 -19.05 -80.63 -32.22
CA ARG A 428 -20.12 -81.60 -31.93
C ARG A 428 -20.81 -82.15 -33.17
N SER A 429 -20.71 -81.48 -34.33
CA SER A 429 -21.33 -81.96 -35.58
C SER A 429 -20.46 -82.97 -36.35
N MET A 430 -19.17 -83.08 -36.01
CA MET A 430 -18.21 -83.95 -36.69
C MET A 430 -17.93 -85.28 -35.97
N GLY A 431 -18.48 -85.48 -34.77
CA GLY A 431 -18.43 -86.74 -34.02
C GLY A 431 -19.82 -87.29 -33.86
#